data_AF-A0A8J6RI46-F1
#
_entry.id   AF-A0A8J6RI46-F1
#
_cell.length_a   1.000
_cell.length_b   1.000
_cell.length_c   1.000
_cell.angle_alpha   90.00
_cell.angle_beta   90.00
_cell.angle_gamma   90.00
#
_symmetry.space_group_name_H-M   'P 1'
#
loop_
_entity.id
_entity.type
_entity.pdbx_description
1 polymer ?
#
loop_
_entity_poly.entity_id
_entity_poly.type
_entity_poly.pdbx_seq_one_letter_code
_entity_poly.pdbx_strand_id
1 'polypeptide(L)'
;MIQPSVAVFTTAIVAFAITATPAADLSFATPNGLFRLEPDSGDREALLPEGDRPFNTLSWSRSGERLAIVQNYGEVYRVEPGTNSPKLVFSSDCQRPPTIDLAWQLDGETLVIKQRCPAPTTGAPAELDLFLSRPTGEVTAFNSLPDSPESDVFLAPDGSQIAYVTGQHIFVAGLDGSRPRRITQTPGIYGAAGSPLAWSPDGTQLAFYEGNYPFQRLNVVRADGGDRRVLTPEANFQIYRSTVLWSPDGRYIAHYRPHNPPLSNQEIIALVNVNTGETQSLTRPGFYDALSWAPNGQQLVFASGAQAGRQTLFRMDLVSQEFTALTSQPLQNILDSQWSPDGNWIAFTATPPDDPLGTQVLHRVHPDGTALSPLTALDEYVYPFAWVPTPLETNTQGLNETP
;
A
#
# COMPACT_ATOMS: atom_id res chain seq x y z
N MET A 1 -61.97 -24.79 22.07
CA MET A 1 -60.61 -24.58 22.59
C MET A 1 -59.66 -24.79 21.43
N ILE A 2 -59.02 -23.71 20.96
CA ILE A 2 -57.93 -23.63 19.97
C ILE A 2 -58.21 -24.26 18.57
N GLN A 3 -58.55 -23.42 17.59
CA GLN A 3 -58.27 -23.69 16.17
C GLN A 3 -56.98 -22.96 15.77
N PRO A 4 -56.08 -23.56 14.98
CA PRO A 4 -54.82 -22.95 14.59
C PRO A 4 -55.01 -21.96 13.44
N SER A 5 -54.39 -20.79 13.58
CA SER A 5 -54.26 -19.79 12.51
C SER A 5 -53.20 -20.25 11.51
N VAL A 6 -53.56 -20.38 10.23
CA VAL A 6 -52.61 -20.57 9.13
C VAL A 6 -52.18 -19.18 8.66
N ALA A 7 -50.92 -18.82 8.89
CA ALA A 7 -50.31 -17.63 8.32
C ALA A 7 -49.88 -17.91 6.87
N VAL A 8 -50.44 -17.15 5.94
CA VAL A 8 -49.99 -17.12 4.54
C VAL A 8 -48.80 -16.17 4.46
N PHE A 9 -47.59 -16.71 4.27
CA PHE A 9 -46.42 -15.91 3.96
C PHE A 9 -46.40 -15.60 2.46
N THR A 10 -46.73 -14.36 2.10
CA THR A 10 -46.42 -13.82 0.77
C THR A 10 -44.94 -13.47 0.71
N THR A 11 -44.17 -14.24 -0.05
CA THR A 11 -42.79 -13.91 -0.41
C THR A 11 -42.78 -12.70 -1.35
N ALA A 12 -42.44 -11.53 -0.82
CA ALA A 12 -42.04 -10.40 -1.63
C ALA A 12 -40.58 -10.61 -2.05
N ILE A 13 -40.34 -10.90 -3.32
CA ILE A 13 -39.00 -10.85 -3.91
C ILE A 13 -38.63 -9.37 -4.02
N VAL A 14 -37.80 -8.89 -3.10
CA VAL A 14 -37.16 -7.58 -3.22
C VAL A 14 -36.02 -7.74 -4.22
N ALA A 15 -36.24 -7.24 -5.44
CA ALA A 15 -35.18 -7.09 -6.41
C ALA A 15 -34.24 -5.98 -5.92
N PHE A 16 -33.05 -6.35 -5.46
CA PHE A 16 -31.97 -5.40 -5.25
C PHE A 16 -31.48 -4.94 -6.63
N ALA A 17 -31.69 -3.66 -6.94
CA ALA A 17 -30.90 -3.01 -7.98
C ALA A 17 -29.47 -2.90 -7.43
N ILE A 18 -28.59 -3.82 -7.85
CA ILE A 18 -27.16 -3.62 -7.71
C ILE A 18 -26.85 -2.48 -8.68
N THR A 19 -26.78 -1.25 -8.18
CA THR A 19 -26.03 -0.22 -8.88
C THR A 19 -24.63 -0.76 -9.00
N ALA A 20 -24.21 -1.10 -10.23
CA ALA A 20 -22.85 -1.52 -10.49
C ALA A 20 -21.94 -0.45 -9.88
N THR A 21 -21.19 -0.81 -8.84
CA THR A 21 -20.04 -0.03 -8.42
C THR A 21 -19.21 0.18 -9.69
N PRO A 22 -18.89 1.42 -10.07
CA PRO A 22 -18.04 1.63 -11.24
C PRO A 22 -16.78 0.79 -11.06
N ALA A 23 -16.38 0.07 -12.12
CA ALA A 23 -15.14 -0.70 -12.12
C ALA A 23 -14.01 0.21 -11.62
N ALA A 24 -13.15 -0.33 -10.76
CA ALA A 24 -12.10 0.49 -10.18
C ALA A 24 -11.08 0.87 -11.28
N ASP A 25 -11.11 2.11 -11.76
CA ASP A 25 -10.18 2.58 -12.77
C ASP A 25 -8.72 2.45 -12.32
N LEU A 26 -7.81 2.22 -13.27
CA LEU A 26 -6.37 2.17 -13.02
C LEU A 26 -5.71 3.43 -13.58
N SER A 27 -4.96 4.15 -12.77
CA SER A 27 -4.14 5.27 -13.23
C SER A 27 -2.68 4.85 -13.33
N PHE A 28 -2.01 5.22 -14.42
CA PHE A 28 -0.59 4.94 -14.61
C PHE A 28 0.08 6.01 -15.47
N ALA A 29 1.37 6.23 -15.22
CA ALA A 29 2.17 7.18 -15.99
C ALA A 29 3.24 6.48 -16.81
N THR A 30 3.50 7.04 -17.99
CA THR A 30 4.52 6.62 -18.94
C THR A 30 5.25 7.88 -19.44
N PRO A 31 6.36 7.74 -20.20
CA PRO A 31 6.97 8.89 -20.87
C PRO A 31 5.99 9.69 -21.75
N ASN A 32 4.88 9.07 -22.18
CA ASN A 32 3.88 9.68 -23.06
C ASN A 32 2.76 10.41 -22.31
N GLY A 33 2.78 10.42 -20.97
CA GLY A 33 1.79 11.13 -20.16
C GLY A 33 1.21 10.30 -19.01
N LEU A 34 0.13 10.82 -18.44
CA LEU A 34 -0.65 10.17 -17.39
C LEU A 34 -1.97 9.69 -17.96
N PHE A 35 -2.27 8.42 -17.73
CA PHE A 35 -3.45 7.76 -18.26
C PHE A 35 -4.32 7.22 -17.14
N ARG A 36 -5.62 7.20 -17.40
CA ARG A 36 -6.63 6.43 -16.69
C ARG A 36 -7.11 5.33 -17.61
N LEU A 37 -7.34 4.14 -17.06
CA LEU A 37 -7.77 2.99 -17.81
C LEU A 37 -8.95 2.32 -17.15
N GLU A 38 -9.98 2.09 -17.95
CA GLU A 38 -11.15 1.32 -17.55
C GLU A 38 -10.78 -0.18 -17.68
N PRO A 39 -10.80 -0.96 -16.59
CA PRO A 39 -10.22 -2.29 -16.58
C PRO A 39 -10.97 -3.33 -17.43
N ASP A 40 -12.26 -3.16 -17.71
CA ASP A 40 -12.99 -4.18 -18.45
C ASP A 40 -12.85 -3.97 -19.97
N SER A 41 -13.02 -2.73 -20.46
CA SER A 41 -12.79 -2.40 -21.87
C SER A 41 -11.31 -2.37 -22.25
N GLY A 42 -10.43 -1.96 -21.33
CA GLY A 42 -9.05 -1.59 -21.66
C GLY A 42 -8.91 -0.24 -22.35
N ASP A 43 -9.98 0.55 -22.41
CA ASP A 43 -9.93 1.90 -22.95
C ASP A 43 -9.05 2.79 -22.07
N ARG A 44 -8.10 3.48 -22.72
CA ARG A 44 -7.21 4.44 -22.08
C ARG A 44 -7.66 5.86 -22.35
N GLU A 45 -7.84 6.63 -21.29
CA GLU A 45 -8.08 8.07 -21.33
C GLU A 45 -6.82 8.81 -20.86
N ALA A 46 -6.36 9.79 -21.65
CA ALA A 46 -5.27 10.66 -21.22
C ALA A 46 -5.81 11.67 -20.19
N LEU A 47 -5.35 11.57 -18.94
CA LEU A 47 -5.64 12.57 -17.90
C LEU A 47 -4.78 13.81 -18.10
N LEU A 48 -3.50 13.60 -18.41
CA LEU A 48 -2.55 14.65 -18.74
C LEU A 48 -1.78 14.20 -19.99
N PRO A 49 -1.85 14.98 -21.09
CA PRO A 49 -1.14 14.62 -22.32
C PRO A 49 0.38 14.74 -22.15
N GLU A 50 1.11 14.19 -23.13
CA GLU A 50 2.57 14.21 -23.26
C GLU A 50 3.21 15.47 -22.67
N GLY A 51 4.21 15.25 -21.83
CA GLY A 51 5.09 16.29 -21.36
C GLY A 51 6.49 15.73 -21.14
N ASP A 52 7.52 16.53 -21.41
CA ASP A 52 8.94 16.17 -21.24
C ASP A 52 9.35 15.95 -19.77
N ARG A 53 8.39 15.76 -18.85
CA ARG A 53 8.62 15.72 -17.41
C ARG A 53 8.22 14.34 -16.86
N PRO A 54 9.15 13.61 -16.24
CA PRO A 54 8.85 12.31 -15.66
C PRO A 54 7.89 12.44 -14.47
N PHE A 55 6.98 11.48 -14.36
CA PHE A 55 6.12 11.28 -13.20
C PHE A 55 6.84 10.39 -12.18
N ASN A 56 6.73 10.72 -10.90
CA ASN A 56 7.44 10.02 -9.83
C ASN A 56 6.50 9.38 -8.80
N THR A 57 5.35 10.00 -8.57
CA THR A 57 4.35 9.55 -7.60
C THR A 57 2.96 9.93 -8.09
N LEU A 58 2.01 9.03 -7.85
CA LEU A 58 0.56 9.23 -8.02
C LEU A 58 -0.10 8.87 -6.70
N SER A 59 -0.98 9.74 -6.19
CA SER A 59 -1.71 9.50 -4.94
C SER A 59 -3.14 9.99 -5.06
N TRP A 60 -4.08 9.05 -5.05
CA TRP A 60 -5.51 9.35 -5.06
C TRP A 60 -6.01 9.63 -3.65
N SER A 61 -6.90 10.62 -3.53
CA SER A 61 -7.73 10.78 -2.34
C SER A 61 -8.58 9.53 -2.12
N ARG A 62 -8.95 9.26 -0.87
CA ARG A 62 -9.72 8.05 -0.51
C ARG A 62 -11.09 7.96 -1.20
N SER A 63 -11.67 9.09 -1.61
CA SER A 63 -12.91 9.11 -2.38
C SER A 63 -12.72 8.78 -3.86
N GLY A 64 -11.48 8.77 -4.36
CA GLY A 64 -11.16 8.59 -5.78
C GLY A 64 -11.39 9.85 -6.63
N GLU A 65 -11.79 10.98 -6.04
CA GLU A 65 -12.18 12.17 -6.80
C GLU A 65 -11.01 13.11 -7.11
N ARG A 66 -9.96 13.09 -6.28
CA ARG A 66 -8.76 13.92 -6.44
C ARG A 66 -7.50 13.09 -6.60
N LEU A 67 -6.63 13.57 -7.49
CA LEU A 67 -5.31 13.01 -7.71
C LEU A 67 -4.25 14.06 -7.39
N ALA A 68 -3.22 13.64 -6.67
CA ALA A 68 -1.98 14.38 -6.54
C ALA A 68 -0.86 13.65 -7.29
N ILE A 69 -0.03 14.42 -7.99
CA ILE A 69 1.04 13.90 -8.84
C ILE A 69 2.34 14.64 -8.53
N VAL A 70 3.46 13.91 -8.59
CA VAL A 70 4.80 14.50 -8.55
C VAL A 70 5.41 14.45 -9.94
N GLN A 71 5.76 15.61 -10.49
CA GLN A 71 6.46 15.76 -11.77
C GLN A 71 7.82 16.44 -11.57
N ASN A 72 8.74 16.21 -12.52
CA ASN A 72 10.03 16.88 -12.56
C ASN A 72 10.82 16.78 -11.23
N TYR A 73 10.67 15.64 -10.54
CA TYR A 73 11.29 15.31 -9.25
C TYR A 73 10.99 16.24 -8.07
N GLY A 74 10.22 17.32 -8.23
CA GLY A 74 10.06 18.31 -7.17
C GLY A 74 8.79 19.15 -7.23
N GLU A 75 7.99 19.02 -8.28
CA GLU A 75 6.74 19.77 -8.43
C GLU A 75 5.56 18.86 -8.09
N VAL A 76 4.73 19.29 -7.14
CA VAL A 76 3.51 18.59 -6.77
C VAL A 76 2.33 19.32 -7.38
N TYR A 77 1.54 18.59 -8.16
CA TYR A 77 0.30 19.10 -8.73
C TYR A 77 -0.90 18.37 -8.16
N ARG A 78 -2.02 19.08 -8.11
CA ARG A 78 -3.34 18.56 -7.73
C ARG A 78 -4.30 18.66 -8.91
N VAL A 79 -5.00 17.57 -9.19
CA VAL A 79 -6.06 17.49 -10.20
C VAL A 79 -7.40 17.46 -9.45
N GLU A 80 -8.24 18.46 -9.70
CA GLU A 80 -9.55 18.57 -9.06
C GLU A 80 -10.60 17.71 -9.77
N PRO A 81 -11.68 17.31 -9.07
CA PRO A 81 -12.72 16.48 -9.65
C PRO A 81 -13.35 17.15 -10.87
N GLY A 82 -13.51 16.40 -11.96
CA GLY A 82 -14.11 16.89 -13.21
C GLY A 82 -13.22 17.87 -14.00
N THR A 83 -11.94 18.01 -13.64
CA THR A 83 -10.98 18.85 -14.37
C THR A 83 -9.83 17.99 -14.92
N ASN A 84 -9.44 18.22 -16.18
CA ASN A 84 -8.22 17.65 -16.76
C ASN A 84 -7.08 18.68 -16.75
N SER A 85 -7.00 19.50 -15.69
CA SER A 85 -6.06 20.62 -15.60
C SER A 85 -5.37 20.61 -14.23
N PRO A 86 -4.11 20.16 -14.17
CA PRO A 86 -3.37 20.03 -12.93
C PRO A 86 -2.96 21.43 -12.44
N LYS A 87 -3.12 21.69 -11.15
CA LYS A 87 -2.67 22.93 -10.50
C LYS A 87 -1.43 22.65 -9.69
N LEU A 88 -0.36 23.41 -9.93
CA LEU A 88 0.85 23.36 -9.12
C LEU A 88 0.50 23.84 -7.70
N VAL A 89 0.77 23.00 -6.70
CA VAL A 89 0.51 23.32 -5.29
C VAL A 89 1.80 23.44 -4.47
N PHE A 90 2.88 22.80 -4.90
CA PHE A 90 4.16 22.85 -4.20
C PHE A 90 5.32 22.67 -5.17
N SER A 91 6.43 23.35 -4.89
CA SER A 91 7.69 23.21 -5.61
C SER A 91 8.81 23.09 -4.60
N SER A 92 9.57 22.00 -4.69
CA SER A 92 10.72 21.72 -3.86
C SER A 92 11.79 22.81 -4.01
N ASP A 93 12.38 23.17 -2.87
CA ASP A 93 13.54 24.05 -2.75
C ASP A 93 14.87 23.30 -2.60
N CYS A 94 14.86 21.96 -2.59
CA CYS A 94 16.07 21.15 -2.54
C CYS A 94 17.05 21.49 -3.69
N GLN A 95 18.35 21.57 -3.38
CA GLN A 95 19.40 21.83 -4.39
C GLN A 95 19.62 20.68 -5.37
N ARG A 96 19.18 19.47 -5.02
CA ARG A 96 19.24 18.27 -5.86
C ARG A 96 17.87 17.61 -5.87
N PRO A 97 17.53 16.85 -6.93
CA PRO A 97 16.23 16.20 -7.05
C PRO A 97 15.83 15.43 -5.79
N PRO A 98 14.74 15.80 -5.09
CA PRO A 98 14.28 15.07 -3.92
C PRO A 98 13.52 13.80 -4.28
N THR A 99 13.27 12.99 -3.25
CA THR A 99 12.17 12.03 -3.27
C THR A 99 10.97 12.66 -2.57
N ILE A 100 9.79 12.58 -3.17
CA ILE A 100 8.54 13.11 -2.61
C ILE A 100 7.50 12.00 -2.54
N ASP A 101 7.01 11.71 -1.34
CA ASP A 101 5.85 10.84 -1.10
C ASP A 101 4.61 11.70 -0.79
N LEU A 102 3.43 11.23 -1.20
CA LEU A 102 2.18 11.96 -1.04
C LEU A 102 1.13 11.11 -0.34
N ALA A 103 0.40 11.70 0.62
CA ALA A 103 -0.77 11.08 1.23
C ALA A 103 -1.90 12.09 1.44
N TRP A 104 -3.13 11.64 1.32
CA TRP A 104 -4.31 12.46 1.61
C TRP A 104 -4.80 12.22 3.04
N GLN A 105 -5.27 13.27 3.70
CA GLN A 105 -6.02 13.11 4.94
C GLN A 105 -7.43 12.59 4.67
N LEU A 106 -8.11 12.07 5.71
CA LEU A 106 -9.49 11.56 5.62
C LEU A 106 -10.50 12.57 5.08
N ASP A 107 -10.24 13.87 5.23
CA ASP A 107 -11.08 14.91 4.65
C ASP A 107 -11.11 14.87 3.10
N GLY A 108 -10.14 14.19 2.48
CA GLY A 108 -9.97 14.14 1.02
C GLY A 108 -9.54 15.48 0.41
N GLU A 109 -9.15 16.44 1.24
CA GLU A 109 -8.88 17.83 0.88
C GLU A 109 -7.48 18.27 1.24
N THR A 110 -6.95 17.80 2.37
CA THR A 110 -5.61 18.14 2.83
C THR A 110 -4.61 17.12 2.30
N LEU A 111 -3.62 17.61 1.55
CA LEU A 111 -2.53 16.80 1.01
C LEU A 111 -1.29 16.93 1.89
N VAL A 112 -0.77 15.81 2.36
CA VAL A 112 0.51 15.70 3.05
C VAL A 112 1.60 15.45 2.01
N ILE A 113 2.62 16.29 2.02
CA ILE A 113 3.78 16.20 1.14
C ILE A 113 4.99 15.90 2.01
N LYS A 114 5.59 14.73 1.80
CA LYS A 114 6.81 14.31 2.47
C LYS A 114 7.97 14.44 1.50
N GLN A 115 8.81 15.44 1.73
CA GLN A 115 9.99 15.74 0.92
C GLN A 115 11.23 15.23 1.62
N ARG A 116 12.12 14.54 0.89
CA ARG A 116 13.48 14.26 1.34
C ARG A 116 14.50 14.87 0.40
N CYS A 117 15.22 15.87 0.89
CA CYS A 117 16.33 16.48 0.17
C CYS A 117 17.61 15.64 0.32
N PRO A 118 18.31 15.28 -0.77
CA PRO A 118 19.55 14.53 -0.69
C PRO A 118 20.67 15.34 -0.01
N ALA A 119 21.37 14.72 0.95
CA ALA A 119 22.41 15.37 1.76
C ALA A 119 23.56 16.01 0.96
N PRO A 120 23.88 17.30 1.13
CA PRO A 120 24.74 18.06 0.20
C PRO A 120 26.13 17.46 -0.03
N THR A 121 26.63 16.68 0.94
CA THR A 121 27.89 15.94 0.83
C THR A 121 27.70 14.47 1.19
N THR A 122 28.56 13.61 0.65
CA THR A 122 28.58 12.17 0.95
C THR A 122 28.79 11.94 2.45
N GLY A 123 27.86 11.24 3.10
CA GLY A 123 27.93 10.90 4.53
C GLY A 123 27.16 11.85 5.46
N ALA A 124 26.65 12.98 4.97
CA ALA A 124 25.69 13.78 5.72
C ALA A 124 24.28 13.13 5.68
N PRO A 125 23.41 13.36 6.69
CA PRO A 125 22.04 12.88 6.66
C PRO A 125 21.22 13.65 5.62
N ALA A 126 20.28 12.98 4.98
CA ALA A 126 19.27 13.63 4.15
C ALA A 126 18.31 14.44 5.05
N GLU A 127 17.85 15.57 4.54
CA GLU A 127 16.86 16.41 5.23
C GLU A 127 15.46 15.93 4.89
N LEU A 128 14.59 15.83 5.90
CA LEU A 128 13.23 15.31 5.77
C LEU A 128 12.25 16.37 6.25
N ASP A 129 11.41 16.84 5.33
CA ASP A 129 10.41 17.87 5.57
C ASP A 129 9.01 17.32 5.31
N LEU A 130 8.06 17.78 6.11
CA LEU A 130 6.64 17.52 5.92
C LEU A 130 5.92 18.83 5.68
N PHE A 131 5.07 18.87 4.66
CA PHE A 131 4.21 20.01 4.36
C PHE A 131 2.75 19.58 4.30
N LEU A 132 1.86 20.48 4.69
CA LEU A 132 0.41 20.33 4.59
C LEU A 132 -0.11 21.34 3.57
N SER A 133 -0.63 20.85 2.45
CA SER A 133 -1.37 21.64 1.47
C SER A 133 -2.86 21.56 1.79
N ARG A 134 -3.40 22.68 2.27
CA ARG A 134 -4.81 22.80 2.67
C ARG A 134 -5.70 23.13 1.47
N PRO A 135 -7.01 22.83 1.52
CA PRO A 135 -7.96 23.21 0.47
C PRO A 135 -8.03 24.72 0.19
N THR A 136 -7.59 25.58 1.11
CA THR A 136 -7.47 27.03 0.89
C THR A 136 -6.35 27.41 -0.08
N GLY A 137 -5.50 26.46 -0.48
CA GLY A 137 -4.31 26.69 -1.31
C GLY A 137 -3.06 27.04 -0.50
N GLU A 138 -3.18 27.17 0.82
CA GLU A 138 -2.04 27.41 1.71
C GLU A 138 -1.21 26.13 1.87
N VAL A 139 0.12 26.26 1.77
CA VAL A 139 1.06 25.19 2.12
C VAL A 139 1.88 25.61 3.33
N THR A 140 1.84 24.81 4.39
CA THR A 140 2.59 25.08 5.63
C THR A 140 3.52 23.92 5.97
N ALA A 141 4.75 24.23 6.37
CA ALA A 141 5.69 23.24 6.92
C ALA A 141 5.23 22.73 8.30
N PHE A 142 5.42 21.44 8.54
CA PHE A 142 5.15 20.78 9.81
C PHE A 142 6.43 20.68 10.65
N ASN A 143 6.61 21.62 11.58
CA ASN A 143 7.86 21.81 12.32
C ASN A 143 7.94 21.02 13.64
N SER A 144 7.15 19.95 13.80
CA SER A 144 7.15 19.13 15.03
C SER A 144 7.93 17.82 14.88
N LEU A 145 8.66 17.66 13.77
CA LEU A 145 9.65 16.59 13.62
C LEU A 145 10.89 16.90 14.48
N PRO A 146 11.59 15.88 14.98
CA PRO A 146 12.91 16.07 15.57
C PRO A 146 13.89 16.55 14.48
N ASP A 147 14.90 17.35 14.86
CA ASP A 147 15.91 17.89 13.94
C ASP A 147 16.70 16.79 13.17
N SER A 148 16.71 15.55 13.68
CA SER A 148 17.33 14.40 13.03
C SER A 148 16.65 13.09 13.47
N PRO A 149 15.60 12.62 12.77
CA PRO A 149 15.02 11.32 13.05
C PRO A 149 16.01 10.21 12.65
N GLU A 150 16.06 9.15 13.47
CA GLU A 150 16.93 7.98 13.22
C GLU A 150 16.33 7.04 12.15
N SER A 151 15.08 7.28 11.75
CA SER A 151 14.36 6.55 10.71
C SER A 151 13.65 7.50 9.75
N ASP A 152 13.04 6.92 8.72
CA ASP A 152 12.00 7.60 7.96
C ASP A 152 10.76 7.91 8.83
N VAL A 153 9.88 8.77 8.32
CA VAL A 153 8.52 9.00 8.84
C VAL A 153 7.51 8.17 8.05
N PHE A 154 6.58 7.57 8.77
CA PHE A 154 5.55 6.68 8.23
C PHE A 154 4.17 7.26 8.47
N LEU A 155 3.49 7.64 7.39
CA LEU A 155 2.14 8.20 7.45
C LEU A 155 1.13 7.12 7.78
N ALA A 156 0.21 7.43 8.69
CA ALA A 156 -0.97 6.61 8.93
C ALA A 156 -1.86 6.60 7.67
N PRO A 157 -2.65 5.53 7.43
CA PRO A 157 -3.49 5.41 6.22
C PRO A 157 -4.50 6.55 6.05
N ASP A 158 -4.85 7.19 7.16
CA ASP A 158 -5.82 8.26 7.26
C ASP A 158 -5.20 9.66 7.08
N GLY A 159 -3.87 9.73 6.91
CA GLY A 159 -3.08 10.95 6.78
C GLY A 159 -3.08 11.85 8.01
N SER A 160 -3.66 11.43 9.14
CA SER A 160 -3.79 12.29 10.33
C SER A 160 -2.54 12.27 11.22
N GLN A 161 -1.73 11.21 11.11
CA GLN A 161 -0.63 10.93 12.00
C GLN A 161 0.60 10.42 11.25
N ILE A 162 1.75 10.58 11.90
CA ILE A 162 3.02 9.98 11.48
C ILE A 162 3.63 9.17 12.62
N ALA A 163 4.40 8.13 12.27
CA ALA A 163 5.27 7.41 13.18
C ALA A 163 6.73 7.54 12.75
N TYR A 164 7.64 7.66 13.72
CA TYR A 164 9.09 7.78 13.47
C TYR A 164 9.90 7.31 14.67
N VAL A 165 11.20 7.08 14.45
CA VAL A 165 12.17 6.68 15.48
C VAL A 165 13.09 7.85 15.80
N THR A 166 13.28 8.11 17.10
CA THR A 166 14.32 9.03 17.59
C THR A 166 14.71 8.64 19.02
N GLY A 167 16.00 8.72 19.35
CA GLY A 167 16.51 8.48 20.69
C GLY A 167 16.17 7.08 21.21
N GLN A 168 16.30 6.03 20.38
CA GLN A 168 15.95 4.65 20.72
C GLN A 168 14.48 4.42 21.10
N HIS A 169 13.57 5.29 20.64
CA HIS A 169 12.14 5.15 20.87
C HIS A 169 11.32 5.42 19.61
N ILE A 170 10.13 4.84 19.56
CA ILE A 170 9.14 5.13 18.52
C ILE A 170 8.21 6.23 19.06
N PHE A 171 7.94 7.22 18.22
CA PHE A 171 7.01 8.30 18.47
C PHE A 171 5.89 8.30 17.43
N VAL A 172 4.73 8.77 17.85
CA VAL A 172 3.60 9.12 16.99
C VAL A 172 3.30 10.60 17.16
N ALA A 173 3.12 11.32 16.07
CA ALA A 173 2.71 12.73 16.10
C ALA A 173 1.46 12.93 15.23
N GLY A 174 0.53 13.74 15.73
CA GLY A 174 -0.58 14.23 14.91
C GLY A 174 -0.12 15.34 13.99
N LEU A 175 -0.60 15.34 12.75
CA LEU A 175 -0.36 16.43 11.80
C LEU A 175 -1.21 17.67 12.08
N ASP A 176 -2.05 17.62 13.13
CA ASP A 176 -2.76 18.76 13.71
C ASP A 176 -1.85 19.67 14.56
N GLY A 177 -0.57 19.31 14.72
CA GLY A 177 0.40 20.05 15.55
C GLY A 177 0.34 19.68 17.04
N SER A 178 -0.42 18.64 17.39
CA SER A 178 -0.38 18.06 18.73
C SER A 178 1.03 17.55 19.07
N ARG A 179 1.37 17.56 20.37
CA ARG A 179 2.70 17.15 20.82
C ARG A 179 2.93 15.68 20.48
N PRO A 180 4.11 15.33 19.90
CA PRO A 180 4.47 13.93 19.68
C PRO A 180 4.43 13.12 20.98
N ARG A 181 3.91 11.90 20.88
CA ARG A 181 3.82 10.92 21.97
C ARG A 181 4.82 9.80 21.75
N ARG A 182 5.56 9.46 22.80
CA ARG A 182 6.41 8.25 22.81
C ARG A 182 5.53 7.03 23.02
N ILE A 183 5.56 6.07 22.11
CA ILE A 183 4.71 4.86 22.17
C ILE A 183 5.45 3.62 22.71
N THR A 184 6.79 3.66 22.79
CA THR A 184 7.58 2.59 23.41
C THR A 184 8.07 2.96 24.81
N GLN A 185 7.93 2.04 25.77
CA GLN A 185 8.28 2.28 27.18
C GLN A 185 9.77 2.07 27.46
N THR A 186 10.41 1.13 26.77
CA THR A 186 11.83 0.80 26.90
C THR A 186 12.61 1.27 25.67
N PRO A 187 13.87 1.71 25.83
CA PRO A 187 14.75 1.92 24.69
C PRO A 187 14.86 0.63 23.87
N GLY A 188 14.90 0.78 22.55
CA GLY A 188 14.99 -0.32 21.60
C GLY A 188 15.87 0.03 20.41
N ILE A 189 16.18 -0.98 19.60
CA ILE A 189 16.94 -0.84 18.36
C ILE A 189 15.98 -1.17 17.22
N TYR A 190 15.75 -0.22 16.32
CA TYR A 190 14.75 -0.33 15.25
C TYR A 190 15.40 -0.25 13.85
N GLY A 191 16.70 -0.51 13.76
CA GLY A 191 17.40 -0.52 12.48
C GLY A 191 16.97 -1.73 11.66
N ALA A 192 16.31 -1.50 10.53
CA ALA A 192 15.96 -2.55 9.57
C ALA A 192 16.45 -2.14 8.17
N ALA A 193 16.71 -3.12 7.32
CA ALA A 193 17.12 -2.90 5.93
C ALA A 193 16.00 -2.37 5.00
N GLY A 194 14.84 -2.02 5.56
CA GLY A 194 13.65 -1.52 4.87
C GLY A 194 12.83 -0.65 5.81
N SER A 195 11.50 -0.67 5.67
CA SER A 195 10.60 0.05 6.58
C SER A 195 10.47 -0.66 7.92
N PRO A 196 10.98 -0.10 9.05
CA PRO A 196 10.84 -0.75 10.34
C PRO A 196 9.44 -0.63 10.93
N LEU A 197 8.55 0.23 10.39
CA LEU A 197 7.24 0.57 10.95
C LEU A 197 6.13 0.41 9.90
N ALA A 198 5.00 -0.18 10.27
CA ALA A 198 3.82 -0.26 9.41
C ALA A 198 2.53 -0.09 10.22
N TRP A 199 1.72 0.89 9.83
CA TRP A 199 0.42 1.15 10.44
C TRP A 199 -0.59 0.06 10.08
N SER A 200 -1.46 -0.29 11.03
CA SER A 200 -2.67 -1.06 10.74
C SER A 200 -3.61 -0.27 9.81
N PRO A 201 -4.47 -0.94 9.03
CA PRO A 201 -5.34 -0.27 8.06
C PRO A 201 -6.29 0.78 8.67
N ASP A 202 -6.65 0.58 9.94
CA ASP A 202 -7.49 1.51 10.71
C ASP A 202 -6.70 2.64 11.40
N GLY A 203 -5.37 2.65 11.28
CA GLY A 203 -4.49 3.64 11.90
C GLY A 203 -4.38 3.54 13.44
N THR A 204 -4.91 2.49 14.06
CA THR A 204 -4.94 2.38 15.54
C THR A 204 -3.72 1.69 16.14
N GLN A 205 -2.97 0.94 15.33
CA GLN A 205 -1.81 0.14 15.75
C GLN A 205 -0.63 0.33 14.80
N LEU A 206 0.56 0.04 15.31
CA LEU A 206 1.81 0.06 14.58
C LEU A 206 2.52 -1.27 14.78
N ALA A 207 2.82 -1.97 13.68
CA ALA A 207 3.74 -3.09 13.72
C ALA A 207 5.17 -2.60 13.49
N PHE A 208 6.13 -3.24 14.15
CA PHE A 208 7.53 -2.86 13.98
C PHE A 208 8.52 -3.96 14.28
N TYR A 209 9.69 -3.86 13.65
CA TYR A 209 10.84 -4.72 13.96
C TYR A 209 11.71 -4.09 15.06
N GLU A 210 12.02 -4.88 16.09
CA GLU A 210 12.90 -4.49 17.19
C GLU A 210 14.02 -5.53 17.37
N GLY A 211 15.26 -5.07 17.45
CA GLY A 211 16.46 -5.87 17.61
C GLY A 211 17.61 -5.39 16.74
N ASN A 212 18.78 -6.02 16.88
CA ASN A 212 19.94 -5.72 16.04
C ASN A 212 19.77 -6.39 14.68
N TYR A 213 19.77 -5.62 13.60
CA TYR A 213 19.82 -6.19 12.26
C TYR A 213 21.03 -7.13 12.10
N PRO A 214 20.87 -8.34 11.52
CA PRO A 214 19.66 -8.84 10.88
C PRO A 214 18.69 -9.61 11.79
N PHE A 215 18.89 -9.73 13.10
CA PHE A 215 18.01 -10.53 13.98
C PHE A 215 17.05 -9.66 14.79
N GLN A 216 15.77 -9.67 14.40
CA GLN A 216 14.75 -8.80 14.97
C GLN A 216 13.44 -9.53 15.25
N ARG A 217 12.68 -9.02 16.21
CA ARG A 217 11.34 -9.48 16.54
C ARG A 217 10.31 -8.56 15.92
N LEU A 218 9.25 -9.14 15.36
CA LEU A 218 8.05 -8.40 14.98
C LEU A 218 7.22 -8.14 16.24
N ASN A 219 6.86 -6.87 16.42
CA ASN A 219 6.05 -6.38 17.53
C ASN A 219 4.83 -5.65 16.97
N VAL A 220 3.82 -5.48 17.81
CA VAL A 220 2.72 -4.54 17.58
C VAL A 220 2.51 -3.69 18.84
N VAL A 221 2.10 -2.44 18.66
CA VAL A 221 1.71 -1.54 19.74
C VAL A 221 0.56 -0.66 19.29
N ARG A 222 -0.33 -0.26 20.20
CA ARG A 222 -1.34 0.74 19.89
C ARG A 222 -0.69 2.10 19.65
N ALA A 223 -1.31 2.93 18.82
CA ALA A 223 -0.86 4.28 18.53
C ALA A 223 -0.76 5.16 19.80
N ASP A 224 -1.52 4.83 20.84
CA ASP A 224 -1.48 5.47 22.16
C ASP A 224 -0.35 4.97 23.09
N GLY A 225 0.44 3.98 22.65
CA GLY A 225 1.51 3.34 23.42
C GLY A 225 1.05 2.20 24.34
N GLY A 226 -0.25 1.90 24.37
CA GLY A 226 -0.82 0.78 25.10
C GLY A 226 -0.65 -0.56 24.39
N ASP A 227 -0.88 -1.64 25.14
CA ASP A 227 -1.08 -3.00 24.61
C ASP A 227 0.02 -3.47 23.65
N ARG A 228 1.27 -3.17 23.99
CA ARG A 228 2.43 -3.65 23.24
C ARG A 228 2.51 -5.18 23.36
N ARG A 229 2.69 -5.86 22.22
CA ARG A 229 2.85 -7.32 22.14
C ARG A 229 4.03 -7.68 21.23
N VAL A 230 4.73 -8.74 21.60
CA VAL A 230 5.76 -9.37 20.76
C VAL A 230 5.07 -10.48 19.97
N LEU A 231 4.98 -10.33 18.65
CA LEU A 231 4.32 -11.31 17.79
C LEU A 231 5.23 -12.49 17.45
N THR A 232 6.55 -12.25 17.36
CA THR A 232 7.55 -13.30 17.19
C THR A 232 8.50 -13.32 18.40
N PRO A 233 8.33 -14.25 19.36
CA PRO A 233 9.12 -14.27 20.61
C PRO A 233 10.62 -14.44 20.35
N GLU A 234 10.98 -15.21 19.34
CA GLU A 234 12.35 -15.38 18.89
C GLU A 234 12.71 -14.31 17.85
N ALA A 235 13.93 -13.78 17.95
CA ALA A 235 14.44 -12.86 16.96
C ALA A 235 14.69 -13.63 15.65
N ASN A 236 13.97 -13.24 14.60
CA ASN A 236 14.08 -13.85 13.29
C ASN A 236 15.07 -13.05 12.44
N PHE A 237 15.82 -13.76 11.60
CA PHE A 237 16.65 -13.13 10.59
C PHE A 237 15.75 -12.35 9.61
N GLN A 238 16.08 -11.09 9.40
CA GLN A 238 15.39 -10.15 8.51
C GLN A 238 16.22 -10.00 7.25
N ILE A 239 15.52 -9.99 6.13
CA ILE A 239 16.06 -9.73 4.80
C ILE A 239 15.77 -8.28 4.41
N TYR A 240 16.49 -7.78 3.41
CA TYR A 240 16.32 -6.42 2.88
C TYR A 240 14.88 -6.11 2.38
N ARG A 241 14.05 -7.13 2.15
CA ARG A 241 12.67 -7.02 1.63
C ARG A 241 11.58 -7.30 2.66
N SER A 242 11.87 -7.19 3.96
CA SER A 242 10.93 -7.51 5.04
C SER A 242 9.86 -6.42 5.22
N THR A 243 8.94 -6.30 4.25
CA THR A 243 7.75 -5.42 4.37
C THR A 243 6.72 -6.09 5.26
N VAL A 244 6.19 -5.36 6.24
CA VAL A 244 5.05 -5.79 7.05
C VAL A 244 3.76 -5.51 6.28
N LEU A 245 3.01 -6.55 5.94
CA LEU A 245 1.75 -6.43 5.19
C LEU A 245 0.57 -6.84 6.05
N TRP A 246 -0.12 -5.85 6.62
CA TRP A 246 -1.37 -6.05 7.34
C TRP A 246 -2.47 -6.58 6.42
N SER A 247 -3.27 -7.53 6.91
CA SER A 247 -4.54 -7.87 6.26
C SER A 247 -5.48 -6.66 6.33
N PRO A 248 -6.39 -6.47 5.35
CA PRO A 248 -7.31 -5.32 5.32
C PRO A 248 -8.18 -5.19 6.58
N ASP A 249 -8.47 -6.31 7.24
CA ASP A 249 -9.22 -6.36 8.50
C ASP A 249 -8.35 -6.17 9.77
N GLY A 250 -7.04 -6.00 9.62
CA GLY A 250 -6.08 -5.79 10.70
C GLY A 250 -5.83 -7.01 11.60
N ARG A 251 -6.37 -8.19 11.29
CA ARG A 251 -6.24 -9.39 12.16
C ARG A 251 -4.94 -10.16 11.97
N TYR A 252 -4.32 -10.05 10.80
CA TYR A 252 -3.13 -10.79 10.43
C TYR A 252 -2.06 -9.88 9.82
N ILE A 253 -0.81 -10.33 9.91
CA ILE A 253 0.30 -9.76 9.17
C ILE A 253 0.92 -10.87 8.30
N ALA A 254 0.95 -10.63 6.99
CA ALA A 254 1.74 -11.42 6.06
C ALA A 254 3.17 -10.88 6.02
N HIS A 255 4.15 -11.78 6.08
CA HIS A 255 5.56 -11.42 6.01
C HIS A 255 6.40 -12.57 5.44
N TYR A 256 7.58 -12.23 4.92
CA TYR A 256 8.59 -13.20 4.54
C TYR A 256 9.34 -13.68 5.78
N ARG A 257 9.46 -15.00 5.92
CA ARG A 257 10.23 -15.67 6.97
C ARG A 257 11.32 -16.52 6.32
N PRO A 258 12.60 -16.35 6.68
CA PRO A 258 13.65 -17.20 6.13
C PRO A 258 13.49 -18.65 6.59
N HIS A 259 13.72 -19.60 5.69
CA HIS A 259 13.56 -21.02 6.00
C HIS A 259 14.73 -21.60 6.82
N ASN A 260 15.97 -21.22 6.47
CA ASN A 260 17.18 -21.70 7.13
C ASN A 260 18.30 -20.63 7.12
N PRO A 261 18.11 -19.52 7.85
CA PRO A 261 19.10 -18.46 7.93
C PRO A 261 20.34 -18.91 8.73
N PRO A 262 21.55 -18.38 8.46
CA PRO A 262 21.89 -17.46 7.37
C PRO A 262 22.34 -18.19 6.09
N LEU A 263 22.21 -19.52 6.02
CA LEU A 263 22.84 -20.36 5.00
C LEU A 263 22.00 -20.51 3.72
N SER A 264 20.72 -20.18 3.79
CA SER A 264 19.79 -20.19 2.66
C SER A 264 19.18 -18.81 2.46
N ASN A 265 19.05 -18.41 1.20
CA ASN A 265 18.27 -17.26 0.76
C ASN A 265 16.82 -17.62 0.42
N GLN A 266 16.39 -18.87 0.68
CA GLN A 266 15.00 -19.28 0.54
C GLN A 266 14.16 -18.82 1.73
N GLU A 267 12.93 -18.46 1.39
CA GLU A 267 11.96 -17.87 2.30
C GLU A 267 10.65 -18.63 2.25
N ILE A 268 9.80 -18.34 3.22
CA ILE A 268 8.43 -18.80 3.34
C ILE A 268 7.57 -17.56 3.55
N ILE A 269 6.41 -17.51 2.90
CA ILE A 269 5.38 -16.53 3.25
C ILE A 269 4.63 -17.08 4.46
N ALA A 270 4.55 -16.29 5.53
CA ALA A 270 3.88 -16.66 6.76
C ALA A 270 2.85 -15.61 7.18
N LEU A 271 1.77 -16.07 7.81
CA LEU A 271 0.82 -15.22 8.54
C LEU A 271 1.11 -15.29 10.02
N VAL A 272 1.08 -14.13 10.67
CA VAL A 272 1.01 -14.05 12.14
C VAL A 272 -0.30 -13.40 12.54
N ASN A 273 -1.02 -14.02 13.47
CA ASN A 273 -2.20 -13.43 14.08
C ASN A 273 -1.78 -12.32 15.05
N VAL A 274 -2.34 -11.12 14.87
CA VAL A 274 -1.95 -9.92 15.62
C VAL A 274 -2.34 -10.00 17.11
N ASN A 275 -3.37 -10.79 17.44
CA ASN A 275 -3.85 -10.93 18.81
C ASN A 275 -3.18 -12.08 19.56
N THR A 276 -2.94 -13.22 18.90
CA THR A 276 -2.41 -14.43 19.55
C THR A 276 -0.91 -14.61 19.35
N GLY A 277 -0.31 -13.97 18.34
CA GLY A 277 1.06 -14.25 17.90
C GLY A 277 1.22 -15.62 17.21
N GLU A 278 0.14 -16.38 17.03
CA GLU A 278 0.18 -17.66 16.34
C GLU A 278 0.61 -17.43 14.89
N THR A 279 1.61 -18.21 14.46
CA THR A 279 2.20 -18.09 13.14
C THR A 279 1.91 -19.34 12.31
N GLN A 280 1.46 -19.13 11.08
CA GLN A 280 1.20 -20.19 10.10
C GLN A 280 2.05 -19.95 8.85
N SER A 281 2.82 -20.96 8.45
CA SER A 281 3.48 -20.97 7.14
C SER A 281 2.45 -21.23 6.05
N LEU A 282 2.43 -20.39 5.02
CA LEU A 282 1.55 -20.53 3.87
C LEU A 282 2.22 -21.26 2.71
N THR A 283 3.52 -21.06 2.53
CA THR A 283 4.28 -21.63 1.43
C THR A 283 5.36 -22.60 1.90
N ARG A 284 5.89 -23.35 0.94
CA ARG A 284 7.15 -24.10 1.12
C ARG A 284 8.33 -23.13 0.98
N PRO A 285 9.55 -23.54 1.36
CA PRO A 285 10.75 -22.76 1.10
C PRO A 285 10.92 -22.47 -0.40
N GLY A 286 11.12 -21.21 -0.76
CA GLY A 286 11.22 -20.78 -2.16
C GLY A 286 11.68 -19.33 -2.28
N PHE A 287 11.46 -18.75 -3.47
CA PHE A 287 11.77 -17.36 -3.79
C PHE A 287 10.50 -16.66 -4.21
N TYR A 288 10.08 -15.70 -3.39
CA TYR A 288 8.79 -15.05 -3.52
C TYR A 288 8.96 -13.54 -3.66
N ASP A 289 8.10 -12.91 -4.45
CA ASP A 289 8.03 -11.46 -4.65
C ASP A 289 6.56 -11.04 -4.86
N ALA A 290 6.31 -9.74 -5.02
CA ALA A 290 4.98 -9.20 -5.35
C ALA A 290 3.85 -9.72 -4.44
N LEU A 291 4.08 -9.73 -3.12
CA LEU A 291 3.10 -10.14 -2.13
C LEU A 291 2.07 -9.02 -1.89
N SER A 292 0.78 -9.32 -2.04
CA SER A 292 -0.30 -8.38 -1.74
C SER A 292 -1.57 -9.08 -1.24
N TRP A 293 -2.35 -8.36 -0.43
CA TRP A 293 -3.65 -8.81 0.07
C TRP A 293 -4.77 -8.42 -0.90
N ALA A 294 -5.71 -9.36 -1.11
CA ALA A 294 -7.01 -9.02 -1.67
C ALA A 294 -7.80 -8.13 -0.70
N PRO A 295 -8.64 -7.19 -1.20
CA PRO A 295 -9.44 -6.31 -0.34
C PRO A 295 -10.36 -7.04 0.63
N ASN A 296 -10.79 -8.25 0.26
CA ASN A 296 -11.64 -9.11 1.08
C ASN A 296 -10.92 -9.77 2.28
N GLY A 297 -9.58 -9.66 2.36
CA GLY A 297 -8.76 -10.23 3.43
C GLY A 297 -8.70 -11.77 3.49
N GLN A 298 -9.20 -12.46 2.47
CA GLN A 298 -9.24 -13.93 2.42
C GLN A 298 -8.28 -14.51 1.39
N GLN A 299 -7.64 -13.67 0.58
CA GLN A 299 -6.76 -14.09 -0.49
C GLN A 299 -5.47 -13.27 -0.51
N LEU A 300 -4.41 -13.93 -0.95
CA LEU A 300 -3.10 -13.33 -1.20
C LEU A 300 -2.71 -13.55 -2.65
N VAL A 301 -1.94 -12.62 -3.20
CA VAL A 301 -1.19 -12.84 -4.43
C VAL A 301 0.30 -12.78 -4.12
N PHE A 302 1.09 -13.60 -4.79
CA PHE A 302 2.55 -13.55 -4.75
C PHE A 302 3.15 -14.17 -6.02
N ALA A 303 4.28 -13.64 -6.47
CA ALA A 303 5.10 -14.26 -7.49
C ALA A 303 5.98 -15.35 -6.88
N SER A 304 6.12 -16.49 -7.55
CA SER A 304 7.02 -17.57 -7.15
C SER A 304 8.05 -17.84 -8.25
N GLY A 305 9.30 -18.06 -7.86
CA GLY A 305 10.41 -18.38 -8.78
C GLY A 305 11.35 -17.21 -9.08
N ALA A 306 11.43 -16.21 -8.19
CA ALA A 306 12.15 -14.95 -8.45
C ALA A 306 13.62 -15.11 -8.87
N GLN A 307 14.33 -16.09 -8.31
CA GLN A 307 15.75 -16.34 -8.66
C GLN A 307 15.94 -17.35 -9.80
N ALA A 308 14.87 -17.96 -10.30
CA ALA A 308 14.93 -18.96 -11.36
C ALA A 308 14.79 -18.37 -12.77
N GLY A 309 14.61 -17.04 -12.90
CA GLY A 309 14.38 -16.37 -14.19
C GLY A 309 13.08 -16.80 -14.87
N ARG A 310 12.16 -17.43 -14.13
CA ARG A 310 10.84 -17.87 -14.60
C ARG A 310 9.88 -17.79 -13.42
N GLN A 311 9.19 -16.66 -13.31
CA GLN A 311 8.20 -16.41 -12.27
C GLN A 311 6.79 -16.73 -12.75
N THR A 312 5.97 -17.19 -11.83
CA THR A 312 4.53 -17.35 -12.01
C THR A 312 3.84 -16.58 -10.90
N LEU A 313 2.84 -15.76 -11.26
CA LEU A 313 2.00 -15.09 -10.29
C LEU A 313 0.94 -16.08 -9.81
N PHE A 314 0.82 -16.24 -8.50
CA PHE A 314 -0.16 -17.13 -7.88
C PHE A 314 -1.12 -16.32 -7.01
N ARG A 315 -2.39 -16.72 -7.03
CA ARG A 315 -3.36 -16.42 -5.97
C ARG A 315 -3.41 -17.60 -5.02
N MET A 316 -3.45 -17.32 -3.73
CA MET A 316 -3.73 -18.28 -2.68
C MET A 316 -5.00 -17.90 -1.94
N ASP A 317 -5.92 -18.85 -1.79
CA ASP A 317 -7.07 -18.73 -0.90
C ASP A 317 -6.70 -19.21 0.51
N LEU A 318 -6.94 -18.39 1.53
CA LEU A 318 -6.51 -18.69 2.90
C LEU A 318 -7.41 -19.70 3.61
N VAL A 319 -8.66 -19.87 3.14
CA VAL A 319 -9.63 -20.80 3.75
C VAL A 319 -9.46 -22.18 3.13
N SER A 320 -9.48 -22.27 1.80
CA SER A 320 -9.35 -23.56 1.09
C SER A 320 -7.89 -24.02 0.94
N GLN A 321 -6.92 -23.12 1.13
CA GLN A 321 -5.49 -23.34 0.84
C GLN A 321 -5.22 -23.68 -0.64
N GLU A 322 -6.15 -23.31 -1.53
CA GLU A 322 -5.99 -23.51 -2.96
C GLU A 322 -4.98 -22.51 -3.55
N PHE A 323 -4.11 -23.00 -4.44
CA PHE A 323 -3.19 -22.19 -5.22
C PHE A 323 -3.64 -22.16 -6.69
N THR A 324 -3.91 -20.97 -7.20
CA THR A 324 -4.30 -20.74 -8.60
C THR A 324 -3.18 -19.96 -9.31
N ALA A 325 -2.62 -20.52 -10.38
CA ALA A 325 -1.70 -19.79 -11.23
C ALA A 325 -2.46 -18.75 -12.05
N LEU A 326 -2.04 -17.49 -12.00
CA LEU A 326 -2.67 -16.38 -12.73
C LEU A 326 -1.98 -16.06 -14.05
N THR A 327 -0.73 -16.49 -14.22
CA THR A 327 0.00 -16.32 -15.47
C THR A 327 0.03 -17.62 -16.27
N SER A 328 -0.45 -17.57 -17.52
CA SER A 328 -0.50 -18.73 -18.42
C SER A 328 0.89 -19.20 -18.90
N GLN A 329 1.88 -18.32 -18.86
CA GLN A 329 3.29 -18.60 -19.13
C GLN A 329 4.17 -17.91 -18.09
N PRO A 330 5.36 -18.47 -17.77
CA PRO A 330 6.26 -17.81 -16.83
C PRO A 330 6.75 -16.48 -17.39
N LEU A 331 6.70 -15.43 -16.58
CA LEU A 331 7.27 -14.10 -16.84
C LEU A 331 8.58 -13.92 -16.06
N GLN A 332 9.20 -12.75 -16.16
CA GLN A 332 10.35 -12.37 -15.33
C GLN A 332 10.08 -11.07 -14.58
N ASN A 333 10.79 -10.85 -13.49
CA ASN A 333 10.70 -9.65 -12.64
C ASN A 333 9.25 -9.21 -12.34
N ILE A 334 8.39 -10.15 -11.94
CA ILE A 334 7.03 -9.87 -11.47
C ILE A 334 7.13 -9.13 -10.13
N LEU A 335 6.73 -7.86 -10.13
CA LEU A 335 6.84 -6.93 -9.00
C LEU A 335 5.52 -6.13 -8.82
N ASP A 336 5.46 -5.38 -7.72
CA ASP A 336 4.47 -4.33 -7.45
C ASP A 336 3.00 -4.74 -7.61
N SER A 337 2.64 -6.00 -7.34
CA SER A 337 1.24 -6.43 -7.50
C SER A 337 0.29 -5.59 -6.62
N GLN A 338 -0.82 -5.14 -7.19
CA GLN A 338 -1.88 -4.42 -6.49
C GLN A 338 -3.24 -4.97 -6.92
N TRP A 339 -4.06 -5.35 -5.94
CA TRP A 339 -5.47 -5.63 -6.18
C TRP A 339 -6.23 -4.32 -6.39
N SER A 340 -7.14 -4.34 -7.34
CA SER A 340 -8.20 -3.35 -7.46
C SER A 340 -9.04 -3.30 -6.17
N PRO A 341 -9.53 -2.12 -5.76
CA PRO A 341 -10.38 -1.95 -4.58
C PRO A 341 -11.63 -2.84 -4.53
N ASP A 342 -12.21 -3.14 -5.69
CA ASP A 342 -13.37 -4.05 -5.81
C ASP A 342 -12.97 -5.53 -5.79
N GLY A 343 -11.68 -5.83 -5.92
CA GLY A 343 -11.11 -7.17 -5.91
C GLY A 343 -11.26 -7.93 -7.23
N ASN A 344 -11.73 -7.30 -8.31
CA ASN A 344 -12.01 -7.95 -9.59
C ASN A 344 -10.79 -8.08 -10.51
N TRP A 345 -9.76 -7.28 -10.24
CA TRP A 345 -8.54 -7.18 -11.03
C TRP A 345 -7.29 -7.15 -10.15
N ILE A 346 -6.18 -7.68 -10.69
CA ILE A 346 -4.84 -7.57 -10.12
C ILE A 346 -3.95 -6.94 -11.19
N ALA A 347 -3.34 -5.80 -10.87
CA ALA A 347 -2.32 -5.15 -11.70
C ALA A 347 -0.93 -5.49 -11.17
N PHE A 348 0.05 -5.67 -12.05
CA PHE A 348 1.44 -5.95 -11.66
C PHE A 348 2.40 -5.57 -12.78
N THR A 349 3.67 -5.34 -12.45
CA THR A 349 4.73 -5.13 -13.44
C THR A 349 5.48 -6.43 -13.68
N ALA A 350 5.90 -6.68 -14.91
CA ALA A 350 6.75 -7.81 -15.27
C ALA A 350 7.55 -7.51 -16.54
N THR A 351 8.71 -8.15 -16.69
CA THR A 351 9.47 -8.15 -17.96
C THR A 351 9.13 -9.40 -18.78
N PRO A 352 9.18 -9.32 -20.12
CA PRO A 352 9.01 -10.48 -20.99
C PRO A 352 9.99 -11.62 -20.66
N PRO A 353 9.63 -12.89 -20.92
CA PRO A 353 10.48 -14.03 -20.61
C PRO A 353 11.78 -14.06 -21.42
N ASP A 354 11.77 -13.47 -22.61
CA ASP A 354 12.88 -13.39 -23.56
C ASP A 354 13.73 -12.12 -23.42
N ASP A 355 13.26 -11.13 -22.65
CA ASP A 355 13.98 -9.88 -22.37
C ASP A 355 13.93 -9.49 -20.88
N PRO A 356 14.64 -10.22 -19.99
CA PRO A 356 14.65 -9.95 -18.55
C PRO A 356 15.26 -8.60 -18.15
N LEU A 357 16.07 -8.00 -19.02
CA LEU A 357 16.70 -6.70 -18.78
C LEU A 357 15.95 -5.56 -19.49
N GLY A 358 14.86 -5.90 -20.18
CA GLY A 358 14.01 -4.97 -20.91
C GLY A 358 13.08 -4.16 -20.02
N THR A 359 12.17 -3.46 -20.68
CA THR A 359 11.16 -2.60 -20.06
C THR A 359 10.20 -3.41 -19.18
N GLN A 360 9.92 -2.91 -17.98
CA GLN A 360 8.81 -3.43 -17.17
C GLN A 360 7.48 -3.04 -17.80
N VAL A 361 6.67 -4.04 -18.08
CA VAL A 361 5.35 -3.90 -18.68
C VAL A 361 4.30 -4.04 -17.59
N LEU A 362 3.36 -3.10 -17.55
CA LEU A 362 2.20 -3.19 -16.67
C LEU A 362 1.22 -4.20 -17.25
N HIS A 363 0.76 -5.14 -16.44
CA HIS A 363 -0.21 -6.16 -16.80
C HIS A 363 -1.43 -6.06 -15.88
N ARG A 364 -2.57 -6.59 -16.34
CA ARG A 364 -3.73 -6.91 -15.51
C ARG A 364 -4.16 -8.35 -15.70
N VAL A 365 -4.81 -8.91 -14.68
CA VAL A 365 -5.42 -10.25 -14.72
C VAL A 365 -6.58 -10.33 -13.75
N HIS A 366 -7.60 -11.13 -14.06
CA HIS A 366 -8.64 -11.47 -13.08
C HIS A 366 -8.08 -12.42 -12.01
N PRO A 367 -8.64 -12.41 -10.79
CA PRO A 367 -8.24 -13.32 -9.71
C PRO A 367 -8.38 -14.81 -10.04
N ASP A 368 -9.19 -15.17 -11.03
CA ASP A 368 -9.33 -16.55 -11.51
C ASP A 368 -8.29 -16.94 -12.58
N GLY A 369 -7.41 -16.02 -12.96
CA GLY A 369 -6.37 -16.20 -13.99
C GLY A 369 -6.83 -15.91 -15.42
N THR A 370 -8.08 -15.49 -15.61
CA THR A 370 -8.59 -15.09 -16.93
C THR A 370 -8.24 -13.65 -17.26
N ALA A 371 -8.41 -13.27 -18.54
CA ALA A 371 -8.17 -11.93 -19.05
C ALA A 371 -6.78 -11.34 -18.73
N LEU A 372 -5.74 -12.18 -18.64
CA LEU A 372 -4.36 -11.72 -18.56
C LEU A 372 -3.99 -10.95 -19.82
N SER A 373 -3.64 -9.67 -19.67
CA SER A 373 -3.20 -8.82 -20.79
C SER A 373 -2.19 -7.77 -20.34
N PRO A 374 -1.21 -7.41 -21.20
CA PRO A 374 -0.41 -6.21 -20.99
C PRO A 374 -1.27 -4.96 -21.19
N LEU A 375 -0.98 -3.91 -20.42
CA LEU A 375 -1.60 -2.59 -20.48
C LEU A 375 -0.69 -1.55 -21.14
N THR A 376 0.62 -1.82 -21.19
CA THR A 376 1.60 -0.98 -21.88
C THR A 376 2.38 -1.76 -22.91
N ALA A 377 2.95 -1.04 -23.88
CA ALA A 377 3.83 -1.63 -24.89
C ALA A 377 5.23 -1.95 -24.32
N LEU A 378 6.00 -2.75 -25.06
CA LEU A 378 7.35 -3.17 -24.65
C LEU A 378 8.37 -2.02 -24.62
N ASP A 379 8.09 -0.93 -25.31
CA ASP A 379 8.89 0.31 -25.34
C ASP A 379 8.33 1.39 -24.41
N GLU A 380 7.24 1.10 -23.70
CA GLU A 380 6.55 2.03 -22.82
C GLU A 380 6.81 1.68 -21.35
N TYR A 381 7.85 2.30 -20.78
CA TYR A 381 8.16 2.17 -19.37
C TYR A 381 7.08 2.80 -18.49
N VAL A 382 6.67 2.11 -17.43
CA VAL A 382 5.64 2.57 -16.50
C VAL A 382 6.26 3.04 -15.20
N TYR A 383 5.96 4.28 -14.81
CA TYR A 383 6.32 4.79 -13.49
C TYR A 383 5.46 6.02 -13.11
N PRO A 384 4.66 5.99 -12.03
CA PRO A 384 4.12 4.86 -11.26
C PRO A 384 2.68 4.47 -11.70
N PHE A 385 2.03 3.53 -11.00
CA PHE A 385 0.60 3.21 -11.18
C PHE A 385 -0.14 3.04 -9.84
N ALA A 386 -1.43 3.33 -9.85
CA ALA A 386 -2.32 3.20 -8.69
C ALA A 386 -3.78 3.02 -9.13
N TRP A 387 -4.50 2.14 -8.45
CA TRP A 387 -5.95 2.03 -8.58
C TRP A 387 -6.65 3.28 -8.03
N VAL A 388 -7.71 3.73 -8.70
CA VAL A 388 -8.61 4.75 -8.19
C VAL A 388 -9.44 4.11 -7.05
N PRO A 389 -9.34 4.62 -5.81
CA PRO A 389 -10.13 4.10 -4.71
C PRO A 389 -11.63 4.21 -4.99
N THR A 390 -12.37 3.16 -4.68
CA THR A 390 -13.83 3.23 -4.63
C THR A 390 -14.27 3.47 -3.18
N PRO A 391 -15.11 4.47 -2.90
CA PRO A 391 -15.70 4.62 -1.59
C PRO A 391 -16.43 3.33 -1.22
N LEU A 392 -16.13 2.77 -0.04
CA LEU A 392 -16.99 1.75 0.54
C LEU A 392 -18.35 2.41 0.78
N GLU A 393 -19.35 2.10 -0.05
CA GLU A 393 -20.73 2.41 0.28
C GLU A 393 -21.10 1.65 1.55
N THR A 394 -20.94 2.31 2.69
CA THR A 394 -21.55 1.86 3.93
C THR A 394 -23.04 2.08 3.78
N ASN A 395 -23.73 1.11 3.17
CA ASN A 395 -25.18 0.99 3.28
C ASN A 395 -25.51 0.67 4.74
N THR A 396 -25.42 1.70 5.59
CA THR A 396 -26.17 1.76 6.83
C THR A 396 -27.61 2.02 6.43
N GLN A 397 -28.29 0.99 5.93
CA GLN A 397 -29.74 1.00 5.98
C GLN A 397 -30.11 1.15 7.45
N GLY A 398 -30.66 2.32 7.76
CA GLY A 398 -30.96 2.75 9.11
C GLY A 398 -31.70 1.65 9.87
N LEU A 399 -31.08 1.17 10.94
CA LEU A 399 -31.84 0.79 12.11
C LEU A 399 -32.45 2.10 12.64
N ASN A 400 -33.58 2.50 12.04
CA ASN A 400 -34.50 3.40 12.69
C ASN A 400 -35.02 2.65 13.91
N GLU A 401 -34.31 2.80 15.03
CA GLU A 401 -34.93 2.62 16.33
C GLU A 401 -36.09 3.62 16.39
N THR A 402 -37.31 3.09 16.23
CA THR A 402 -38.52 3.83 16.53
C THR A 402 -38.73 3.73 18.04
N PRO A 403 -39.12 4.84 18.70
CA PRO A 403 -39.09 5.01 20.16
C PRO A 403 -40.05 4.08 20.93
#